data_AF-A0A5D4SJ71-F1
#
_entry.id   AF-A0A5D4SJ71-F1
#
_cell.length_a   1.000
_cell.length_b   1.000
_cell.length_c   1.000
_cell.angle_alpha   90.00
_cell.angle_beta   90.00
_cell.angle_gamma   90.00
#
_symmetry.space_group_name_H-M   'P 1'
#
loop_
_entity.id
_entity.type
_entity.pdbx_description
1 polymer ?
#
loop_
_entity_poly.entity_id
_entity_poly.type
_entity_poly.pdbx_seq_one_letter_code
_entity_poly.pdbx_strand_id
1 'polypeptide(L)'
;MNRQQRTKLYEFQTRAFTLGTVECINEQWVFFDEETEEASILDEFLHQEIEVLRYKRWKKGVLFENGRIGLADEVISLKNQDSIRLKKHLTFSLERLLDEVNDDAFYQFVTTLNSLQFSIFDCIYCYNHLNFLNDSERKNGVNFIVFDNQECICNVQHHFCYYEKKSDRFEFTLNTGKRLVIEKITPS
;
A
#
# COMPACT_ATOMS: atom_id res chain seq x y z
N MET A 1 9.81 16.45 -6.98
CA MET A 1 10.64 15.89 -5.88
C MET A 1 11.69 14.96 -6.51
N ASN A 2 12.48 14.15 -5.79
CA ASN A 2 13.34 13.13 -6.42
C ASN A 2 12.82 11.70 -6.17
N ARG A 3 13.22 10.74 -7.02
CA ARG A 3 12.78 9.33 -6.92
C ARG A 3 13.03 8.72 -5.54
N GLN A 4 14.09 9.14 -4.85
CA GLN A 4 14.41 8.66 -3.50
C GLN A 4 13.37 9.09 -2.45
N GLN A 5 12.90 10.34 -2.50
CA GLN A 5 11.84 10.83 -1.60
C GLN A 5 10.52 10.09 -1.84
N ARG A 6 10.21 9.79 -3.11
CA ARG A 6 9.04 8.98 -3.47
C ARG A 6 9.13 7.57 -2.89
N THR A 7 10.26 6.88 -3.06
CA THR A 7 10.50 5.56 -2.49
C THR A 7 10.35 5.56 -0.97
N LYS A 8 10.86 6.58 -0.27
CA LYS A 8 10.68 6.72 1.18
C LYS A 8 9.21 6.79 1.59
N LEU A 9 8.38 7.49 0.81
CA LEU A 9 6.94 7.55 1.09
C LEU A 9 6.22 6.21 0.89
N TYR A 10 6.74 5.31 0.05
CA TYR A 10 6.25 3.93 0.00
C TYR A 10 6.75 3.09 1.17
N GLU A 11 8.02 3.24 1.55
CA GLU A 11 8.67 2.41 2.57
C GLU A 11 8.23 2.76 4.00
N PHE A 12 7.99 4.04 4.29
CA PHE A 12 7.66 4.52 5.64
C PHE A 12 6.15 4.70 5.87
N GLN A 13 5.37 3.72 5.43
CA GLN A 13 3.93 3.67 5.69
C GLN A 13 3.67 2.88 6.98
N THR A 14 2.93 3.47 7.93
CA THR A 14 2.68 2.87 9.25
C THR A 14 1.89 1.56 9.17
N ARG A 15 1.05 1.42 8.14
CA ARG A 15 0.18 0.26 7.89
C ARG A 15 0.62 -0.51 6.63
N ALA A 16 1.92 -0.59 6.37
CA ALA A 16 2.48 -1.28 5.19
C ALA A 16 2.55 -2.81 5.33
N PHE A 17 2.27 -3.32 6.53
CA PHE A 17 2.44 -4.73 6.85
C PHE A 17 1.19 -5.26 7.54
N THR A 18 0.89 -6.53 7.29
CA THR A 18 -0.03 -7.34 8.09
C THR A 18 0.81 -8.08 9.12
N LEU A 19 0.51 -7.90 10.41
CA LEU A 19 1.19 -8.59 11.51
C LEU A 19 0.45 -9.89 11.82
N GLY A 20 1.20 -10.92 12.21
CA GLY A 20 0.59 -12.16 12.65
C GLY A 20 1.58 -13.16 13.22
N THR A 21 1.06 -14.34 13.55
CA THR A 21 1.84 -15.46 14.07
C THR A 21 1.77 -16.65 13.13
N VAL A 22 2.76 -17.54 13.21
CA VAL A 22 2.77 -18.78 12.42
C VAL A 22 2.75 -20.04 13.29
N GLU A 23 2.04 -21.06 12.83
CA GLU A 23 2.04 -22.41 13.41
C GLU A 23 2.25 -23.45 12.32
N CYS A 24 2.99 -24.50 12.64
CA CYS A 24 3.05 -25.70 11.80
C CYS A 24 1.97 -26.69 12.26
N ILE A 25 0.95 -26.89 11.42
CA ILE A 25 -0.20 -27.76 11.65
C ILE A 25 -0.25 -28.79 10.52
N ASN A 26 -0.21 -30.08 10.84
CA ASN A 26 -0.21 -31.17 9.86
C ASN A 26 0.85 -30.98 8.73
N GLU A 27 2.08 -30.64 9.12
CA GLU A 27 3.21 -30.38 8.20
C GLU A 27 3.02 -29.17 7.27
N GLN A 28 2.01 -28.32 7.52
CA GLN A 28 1.78 -27.08 6.79
C GLN A 28 1.96 -25.87 7.70
N TRP A 29 2.65 -24.85 7.20
CA TRP A 29 2.74 -23.57 7.89
C TRP A 29 1.48 -22.75 7.64
N VAL A 30 0.84 -22.32 8.72
CA VAL A 30 -0.36 -21.49 8.71
C VAL A 30 -0.01 -20.14 9.33
N PHE A 31 -0.38 -19.07 8.65
CA PHE A 31 -0.30 -17.69 9.14
C PHE A 31 -1.65 -17.28 9.73
N PHE A 32 -1.62 -16.76 10.95
CA PHE A 32 -2.78 -16.20 11.64
C PHE A 32 -2.63 -14.69 11.70
N ASP A 33 -3.53 -13.98 11.02
CA ASP A 33 -3.56 -12.53 10.95
C ASP A 33 -4.07 -11.94 12.28
N GLU A 34 -3.29 -11.04 12.89
CA GLU A 34 -3.68 -10.37 14.14
C GLU A 34 -4.76 -9.29 13.94
N GLU A 35 -4.89 -8.72 12.74
CA GLU A 35 -5.88 -7.68 12.44
C GLU A 35 -7.26 -8.26 12.15
N THR A 36 -7.34 -9.38 11.43
CA THR A 36 -8.60 -9.95 10.92
C THR A 36 -9.03 -11.25 11.62
N GLU A 37 -8.15 -11.85 12.44
CA GLU A 37 -8.31 -13.19 13.02
C GLU A 37 -8.45 -14.31 11.96
N GLU A 38 -8.12 -14.01 10.69
CA GLU A 38 -8.14 -14.98 9.60
C GLU A 38 -6.89 -15.86 9.59
N ALA A 39 -7.03 -17.07 9.05
CA ALA A 39 -5.93 -18.00 8.87
C ALA A 39 -5.72 -18.29 7.37
N SER A 40 -4.47 -18.26 6.93
CA SER A 40 -4.07 -18.54 5.54
C SER A 40 -2.88 -19.50 5.50
N ILE A 41 -2.72 -20.22 4.39
CA ILE A 41 -1.55 -21.08 4.20
C ILE A 41 -0.36 -20.18 3.90
N LEU A 42 0.73 -20.33 4.66
CA LEU A 42 1.91 -19.47 4.51
C LEU A 42 2.54 -19.59 3.11
N ASP A 43 2.36 -20.74 2.44
CA ASP A 43 2.88 -20.97 1.10
C ASP A 43 2.26 -20.05 0.03
N GLU A 44 1.12 -19.40 0.30
CA GLU A 44 0.57 -18.34 -0.56
C GLU A 44 1.52 -17.14 -0.71
N PHE A 45 2.46 -17.00 0.23
CA PHE A 45 3.44 -15.91 0.28
C PHE A 45 4.86 -16.34 -0.14
N LEU A 46 5.03 -17.52 -0.75
CA LEU A 46 6.34 -17.98 -1.22
C LEU A 46 7.00 -16.96 -2.14
N HIS A 47 8.31 -16.81 -1.98
CA HIS A 47 9.16 -15.86 -2.71
C HIS A 47 8.85 -14.39 -2.47
N GLN A 48 7.94 -14.07 -1.55
CA GLN A 48 7.66 -12.70 -1.14
C GLN A 48 8.60 -12.26 -0.02
N GLU A 49 8.78 -10.95 0.06
CA GLU A 49 9.47 -10.30 1.15
C GLU A 49 8.61 -10.37 2.43
N ILE A 50 9.19 -10.91 3.48
CA ILE A 50 8.57 -11.00 4.80
C ILE A 50 9.55 -10.52 5.85
N GLU A 51 9.05 -10.15 7.01
CA GLU A 51 9.91 -9.88 8.15
C GLU A 51 9.53 -10.73 9.35
N VAL A 52 10.55 -11.21 10.06
CA VAL A 52 10.39 -12.09 11.21
C VAL A 52 10.97 -11.43 12.45
N LEU A 53 10.24 -11.52 13.57
CA LEU A 53 10.67 -10.92 14.82
C LEU A 53 11.75 -11.81 15.47
N ARG A 54 12.96 -11.26 15.63
CA ARG A 54 14.10 -11.93 16.27
C ARG A 54 14.81 -10.96 17.20
N TYR A 55 15.03 -11.38 18.44
CA TYR A 55 15.73 -10.56 19.44
C TYR A 55 15.17 -9.12 19.54
N LYS A 56 13.84 -8.99 19.50
CA LYS A 56 13.10 -7.71 19.50
C LYS A 56 13.37 -6.78 18.30
N ARG A 57 13.85 -7.34 17.19
CA ARG A 57 14.05 -6.60 15.92
C ARG A 57 13.39 -7.36 14.79
N TRP A 58 12.76 -6.62 13.89
CA TRP A 58 12.29 -7.18 12.64
C TRP A 58 13.47 -7.43 11.71
N LYS A 59 13.63 -8.68 11.28
CA LYS A 59 14.62 -9.07 10.26
C LYS A 59 13.90 -9.34 8.96
N LYS A 60 14.25 -8.58 7.92
CA LYS A 60 13.71 -8.73 6.56
C LYS A 60 14.39 -9.87 5.82
N GLY A 61 13.60 -10.67 5.11
CA GLY A 61 14.06 -11.76 4.27
C GLY A 61 13.03 -12.15 3.22
N VAL A 62 13.30 -13.25 2.53
CA VAL A 62 12.42 -13.84 1.51
C VAL A 62 11.95 -15.20 2.01
N LEU A 63 10.64 -15.45 1.93
CA LEU A 63 10.03 -16.71 2.32
C LEU A 63 10.30 -17.79 1.26
N PHE A 64 10.64 -18.99 1.72
CA PHE A 64 10.82 -20.21 0.94
C PHE A 64 10.06 -21.38 1.59
N GLU A 65 9.97 -22.47 0.85
CA GLU A 65 9.30 -23.70 1.26
C GLU A 65 9.75 -24.20 2.64
N ASN A 66 8.81 -24.88 3.32
CA ASN A 66 8.99 -25.46 4.65
C ASN A 66 9.28 -24.42 5.74
N GLY A 67 8.73 -23.21 5.60
CA GLY A 67 8.87 -22.13 6.56
C GLY A 67 10.30 -21.62 6.69
N ARG A 68 11.09 -21.67 5.61
CA ARG A 68 12.45 -21.15 5.59
C ARG A 68 12.46 -19.70 5.14
N ILE A 69 13.25 -18.87 5.79
CA ILE A 69 13.40 -17.46 5.45
C ILE A 69 14.86 -17.21 5.13
N GLY A 70 15.13 -16.79 3.89
CA GLY A 70 16.45 -16.32 3.48
C GLY A 70 16.63 -14.87 3.90
N LEU A 71 17.49 -14.64 4.89
CA LEU A 71 18.01 -13.33 5.25
C LEU A 71 19.25 -13.01 4.38
N ALA A 72 19.82 -11.82 4.55
CA ALA A 72 20.96 -11.37 3.72
C ALA A 72 22.21 -12.26 3.89
N ASP A 73 22.41 -12.82 5.09
CA ASP A 73 23.62 -13.52 5.53
C ASP A 73 23.36 -14.95 6.02
N GLU A 74 22.09 -15.32 6.22
CA GLU A 74 21.71 -16.61 6.81
C GLU A 74 20.36 -17.09 6.27
N VAL A 75 20.09 -18.39 6.40
CA VAL A 75 18.75 -18.94 6.23
C VAL A 75 18.28 -19.39 7.61
N ILE A 76 17.11 -18.93 8.02
CA ILE A 76 16.49 -19.34 9.28
C ILE A 76 15.23 -20.15 9.00
N SER A 77 14.87 -21.03 9.94
CA SER A 77 13.58 -21.71 9.93
C SER A 77 12.62 -21.05 10.90
N LEU A 78 11.36 -20.98 10.50
CA LEU A 78 10.25 -20.63 11.37
C LEU A 78 10.05 -21.69 12.46
N LYS A 79 9.49 -21.25 13.56
CA LYS A 79 9.05 -22.02 14.72
C LYS A 79 7.60 -21.65 15.00
N ASN A 80 6.85 -22.58 15.59
CA ASN A 80 5.50 -22.25 16.05
C ASN A 80 5.55 -21.04 16.99
N GLN A 81 4.54 -20.18 16.86
CA GLN A 81 4.39 -18.93 17.60
C GLN A 81 5.43 -17.85 17.23
N ASP A 82 6.16 -18.02 16.12
CA ASP A 82 6.97 -16.91 15.59
C ASP A 82 6.06 -15.79 15.08
N SER A 83 6.34 -14.57 15.52
CA SER A 83 5.71 -13.37 14.94
C SER A 83 6.40 -13.03 13.62
N ILE A 84 5.59 -12.92 12.56
CA ILE A 84 6.01 -12.43 11.26
C ILE A 84 5.15 -11.24 10.86
N ARG A 85 5.65 -10.44 9.93
CA ARG A 85 4.83 -9.44 9.24
C ARG A 85 5.02 -9.57 7.74
N LEU A 86 3.90 -9.61 7.03
CA LEU A 86 3.81 -9.75 5.59
C LEU A 86 3.62 -8.36 4.99
N LYS A 87 4.36 -8.02 3.93
CA LYS A 87 4.23 -6.72 3.29
C LYS A 87 2.93 -6.66 2.48
N LYS A 88 2.08 -5.68 2.74
CA LYS A 88 0.87 -5.44 1.96
C LYS A 88 1.26 -5.00 0.54
N HIS A 89 0.51 -5.45 -0.45
CA HIS A 89 0.68 -5.01 -1.84
C HIS A 89 -0.31 -3.92 -2.17
N LEU A 90 0.07 -3.01 -3.06
CA LEU A 90 -0.86 -2.02 -3.57
C LEU A 90 -1.81 -2.68 -4.57
N THR A 91 -3.04 -2.18 -4.62
CA THR A 91 -3.93 -2.49 -5.74
C THR A 91 -3.23 -2.04 -7.04
N PHE A 92 -3.15 -2.92 -8.04
CA PHE A 92 -2.48 -2.63 -9.32
C PHE A 92 -2.94 -1.31 -9.96
N SER A 93 -4.25 -1.04 -9.96
CA SER A 93 -4.81 0.22 -10.49
C SER A 93 -4.30 1.46 -9.75
N LEU A 94 -4.13 1.38 -8.43
CA LEU A 94 -3.57 2.47 -7.62
C LEU A 94 -2.08 2.64 -7.90
N GLU A 95 -1.32 1.54 -7.98
CA GLU A 95 0.11 1.59 -8.32
C GLU A 95 0.34 2.32 -9.65
N ARG A 96 -0.40 1.92 -10.71
CA ARG A 96 -0.38 2.60 -12.01
C ARG A 96 -0.72 4.09 -11.90
N LEU A 97 -1.78 4.43 -11.18
CA LEU A 97 -2.18 5.83 -10.99
C LEU A 97 -1.07 6.63 -10.32
N LEU A 98 -0.50 6.10 -9.23
CA LEU A 98 0.54 6.80 -8.50
C LEU A 98 1.75 7.03 -9.39
N ASP A 99 2.15 6.06 -10.22
CA ASP A 99 3.30 6.17 -11.14
C ASP A 99 3.12 7.28 -12.19
N GLU A 100 1.88 7.60 -12.58
CA GLU A 100 1.58 8.64 -13.55
C GLU A 100 1.47 10.04 -12.93
N VAL A 101 1.01 10.13 -11.69
CA VAL A 101 0.87 11.40 -10.98
C VAL A 101 2.25 12.00 -10.70
N ASN A 102 2.39 13.29 -10.98
CA ASN A 102 3.64 14.02 -10.74
C ASN A 102 4.05 13.99 -9.26
N ASP A 103 5.34 14.16 -8.99
CA ASP A 103 5.89 14.03 -7.64
C ASP A 103 5.23 14.95 -6.59
N ASP A 104 4.90 16.18 -6.95
CA ASP A 104 4.34 17.13 -5.99
C ASP A 104 2.90 16.73 -5.62
N ALA A 105 2.10 16.35 -6.61
CA ALA A 105 0.75 15.84 -6.42
C ALA A 105 0.75 14.52 -5.63
N PHE A 106 1.68 13.61 -5.94
CA PHE A 106 1.89 12.38 -5.18
C PHE A 106 2.23 12.68 -3.72
N TYR A 107 3.19 13.58 -3.47
CA TYR A 107 3.60 13.94 -2.13
C TYR A 107 2.42 14.51 -1.33
N GLN A 108 1.68 15.44 -1.92
CA GLN A 108 0.50 16.04 -1.29
C GLN A 108 -0.59 15.00 -1.02
N PHE A 109 -0.85 14.10 -1.96
CA PHE A 109 -1.81 13.02 -1.81
C PHE A 109 -1.46 12.11 -0.63
N VAL A 110 -0.24 11.55 -0.62
CA VAL A 110 0.21 10.61 0.42
C VAL A 110 0.29 11.28 1.78
N THR A 111 0.85 12.49 1.88
CA THR A 111 0.95 13.19 3.17
C THR A 111 -0.42 13.57 3.73
N THR A 112 -1.36 13.98 2.87
CA THR A 112 -2.75 14.24 3.28
C THR A 112 -3.43 12.95 3.75
N LEU A 113 -3.29 11.85 3.00
CA LEU A 113 -3.82 10.54 3.38
C LEU A 113 -3.27 10.08 4.75
N ASN A 114 -1.95 10.17 4.94
CA ASN A 114 -1.28 9.84 6.20
C ASN A 114 -1.74 10.73 7.36
N SER A 115 -1.98 12.03 7.13
CA SER A 115 -2.52 12.94 8.15
C SER A 115 -3.91 12.54 8.64
N LEU A 116 -4.66 11.79 7.81
CA LEU A 116 -5.98 11.25 8.12
C LEU A 116 -5.92 9.86 8.76
N GLN A 117 -4.72 9.37 9.11
CA GLN A 117 -4.48 8.03 9.66
C GLN A 117 -4.77 6.89 8.67
N PHE A 118 -4.64 7.17 7.37
CA PHE A 118 -4.69 6.15 6.31
C PHE A 118 -3.31 5.97 5.68
N SER A 119 -3.04 4.77 5.20
CA SER A 119 -1.90 4.39 4.39
C SER A 119 -2.35 4.15 2.95
N ILE A 120 -1.45 4.29 1.99
CA ILE A 120 -1.71 3.87 0.60
C ILE A 120 -2.03 2.37 0.49
N PHE A 121 -1.58 1.57 1.45
CA PHE A 121 -1.86 0.13 1.56
C PHE A 121 -3.25 -0.18 2.13
N ASP A 122 -3.99 0.81 2.60
CA ASP A 122 -5.39 0.66 3.03
C ASP A 122 -6.36 0.74 1.83
N CYS A 123 -5.86 0.81 0.59
CA CYS A 123 -6.68 0.91 -0.62
C CYS A 123 -7.41 -0.41 -0.89
N ILE A 124 -8.74 -0.40 -0.79
CA ILE A 124 -9.60 -1.54 -1.11
C ILE A 124 -10.19 -1.46 -2.52
N TYR A 125 -10.21 -0.27 -3.13
CA TYR A 125 -10.70 -0.08 -4.49
C TYR A 125 -10.05 1.12 -5.16
N CYS A 126 -9.67 0.97 -6.43
CA CYS A 126 -9.20 2.06 -7.26
C CYS A 126 -9.69 1.91 -8.71
N TYR A 127 -10.56 2.84 -9.12
CA TYR A 127 -10.91 3.07 -10.51
C TYR A 127 -10.00 4.15 -11.08
N ASN A 128 -8.98 3.72 -11.84
CA ASN A 128 -8.08 4.60 -12.56
C ASN A 128 -8.58 4.84 -13.99
N HIS A 129 -9.24 5.98 -14.21
CA HIS A 129 -9.75 6.38 -15.51
C HIS A 129 -8.63 6.73 -16.52
N LEU A 130 -7.45 7.17 -16.05
CA LEU A 130 -6.33 7.53 -16.92
C LEU A 130 -5.91 6.38 -17.84
N ASN A 131 -5.98 5.14 -17.34
CA ASN A 131 -5.65 3.93 -18.10
C ASN A 131 -6.44 3.79 -19.41
N PHE A 132 -7.62 4.39 -19.50
CA PHE A 132 -8.48 4.33 -20.69
C PHE A 132 -8.24 5.48 -21.67
N LEU A 133 -7.34 6.42 -21.33
CA LEU A 133 -7.07 7.64 -22.09
C LEU A 133 -5.68 7.65 -22.74
N ASN A 134 -5.00 6.50 -22.82
CA ASN A 134 -3.59 6.41 -23.22
C ASN A 134 -3.25 7.09 -24.56
N ASP A 135 -4.18 7.07 -25.52
CA ASP A 135 -4.01 7.64 -26.87
C ASP A 135 -4.74 8.97 -27.09
N SER A 136 -5.34 9.56 -26.04
CA SER A 136 -6.04 10.84 -26.16
C SER A 136 -5.08 12.01 -26.01
N GLU A 137 -5.12 12.95 -26.95
CA GLU A 137 -4.48 14.28 -26.81
C GLU A 137 -5.07 15.09 -25.64
N ARG A 138 -6.29 14.75 -25.21
CA ARG A 138 -7.00 15.39 -24.10
C ARG A 138 -7.28 14.38 -23.00
N LYS A 139 -6.40 14.33 -22.00
CA LYS A 139 -6.59 13.48 -20.82
C LYS A 139 -7.20 14.30 -19.70
N ASN A 140 -8.49 14.10 -19.43
CA ASN A 140 -9.17 14.66 -18.28
C ASN A 140 -10.21 13.68 -17.74
N GLY A 141 -10.47 13.74 -16.44
CA GLY A 141 -11.43 12.85 -15.83
C GLY A 141 -11.31 12.81 -14.32
N VAL A 142 -11.93 11.79 -13.74
CA VAL A 142 -11.95 11.57 -12.29
C VAL A 142 -11.62 10.11 -12.00
N ASN A 143 -10.65 9.88 -11.14
CA ASN A 143 -10.39 8.57 -10.55
C ASN A 143 -11.13 8.46 -9.23
N PHE A 144 -11.62 7.27 -8.91
CA PHE A 144 -12.29 6.98 -7.63
C PHE A 144 -11.44 5.99 -6.85
N ILE A 145 -11.10 6.35 -5.60
CA ILE A 145 -10.26 5.53 -4.74
C ILE A 145 -10.96 5.40 -3.38
N VAL A 146 -10.98 4.20 -2.81
CA VAL A 146 -11.58 3.93 -1.51
C VAL A 146 -10.53 3.28 -0.62
N PHE A 147 -10.37 3.85 0.57
CA PHE A 147 -9.47 3.37 1.62
C PHE A 147 -10.28 2.94 2.84
N ASP A 148 -9.85 1.84 3.46
CA ASP A 148 -10.41 1.32 4.71
C ASP A 148 -9.25 0.98 5.66
N ASN A 149 -9.15 1.72 6.76
CA ASN A 149 -8.12 1.48 7.78
C ASN A 149 -8.64 0.68 8.98
N GLN A 150 -9.78 -0.02 8.82
CA GLN A 150 -10.54 -0.76 9.85
C GLN A 150 -11.26 0.12 10.89
N GLU A 151 -10.95 1.42 10.97
CA GLU A 151 -11.63 2.36 11.86
C GLU A 151 -12.60 3.27 11.10
N CYS A 152 -12.23 3.70 9.90
CA CYS A 152 -12.93 4.65 9.07
C CYS A 152 -12.77 4.30 7.59
N ILE A 153 -13.71 4.77 6.79
CA ILE A 153 -13.64 4.70 5.33
C ILE A 153 -13.33 6.09 4.79
N CYS A 154 -12.37 6.19 3.88
CA CYS A 154 -12.05 7.42 3.15
C CYS A 154 -12.24 7.21 1.65
N ASN A 155 -13.13 8.01 1.06
CA ASN A 155 -13.29 8.12 -0.38
C ASN A 155 -12.44 9.27 -0.91
N VAL A 156 -11.66 9.00 -1.96
CA VAL A 156 -10.88 10.00 -2.67
C VAL A 156 -11.34 10.10 -4.12
N GLN A 157 -11.71 11.31 -4.53
CA GLN A 157 -11.92 11.65 -5.93
C GLN A 157 -10.71 12.41 -6.44
N HIS A 158 -9.99 11.85 -7.40
CA HIS A 158 -8.85 12.50 -8.04
C HIS A 158 -9.26 13.04 -9.40
N HIS A 159 -9.53 14.34 -9.47
CA HIS A 159 -9.80 15.07 -10.70
C HIS A 159 -8.47 15.44 -11.36
N PHE A 160 -8.29 15.05 -12.62
CA PHE A 160 -7.07 15.34 -13.39
C PHE A 160 -7.39 16.01 -14.72
N CYS A 161 -6.43 16.80 -15.20
CA CYS A 161 -6.44 17.44 -16.50
C CYS A 161 -4.99 17.55 -17.00
N TYR A 162 -4.62 16.87 -18.09
CA TYR A 162 -3.24 16.78 -18.60
C TYR A 162 -3.07 17.17 -20.07
N TYR A 163 -3.74 18.23 -20.53
CA TYR A 163 -3.57 18.72 -21.91
C TYR A 163 -3.12 20.18 -21.97
N GLU A 164 -3.91 21.12 -21.46
CA GLU A 164 -3.56 22.55 -21.46
C GLU A 164 -2.89 22.96 -20.15
N LYS A 165 -3.66 22.98 -19.06
CA LYS A 165 -3.17 23.26 -17.71
C LYS A 165 -3.15 21.97 -16.91
N LYS A 166 -1.94 21.48 -16.65
CA LYS A 166 -1.76 20.28 -15.83
C LYS A 166 -2.22 20.54 -14.40
N SER A 167 -3.25 19.85 -13.98
CA SER A 167 -3.80 19.95 -12.64
C SER A 167 -4.19 18.59 -12.08
N ASP A 168 -3.93 18.43 -10.79
CA ASP A 168 -4.34 17.30 -9.97
C ASP A 168 -5.08 17.85 -8.76
N ARG A 169 -6.35 17.50 -8.61
CA ARG A 169 -7.19 17.86 -7.46
C ARG A 169 -7.69 16.60 -6.78
N PHE A 170 -7.41 16.47 -5.49
CA PHE A 170 -7.87 15.35 -4.68
C PHE A 170 -8.91 15.85 -3.68
N GLU A 171 -10.08 15.20 -3.67
CA GLU A 171 -11.13 15.42 -2.69
C GLU A 171 -11.26 14.20 -1.79
N PHE A 172 -10.97 14.37 -0.50
CA PHE A 172 -11.08 13.35 0.53
C PHE A 172 -12.40 13.53 1.26
N THR A 173 -13.16 12.45 1.41
CA THR A 173 -14.41 12.41 2.21
C THR A 173 -14.37 11.20 3.13
N LEU A 174 -14.41 11.44 4.43
CA LEU A 174 -14.50 10.38 5.43
C LEU A 174 -15.97 10.04 5.72
N ASN A 175 -16.24 8.80 6.13
CA ASN A 175 -17.54 8.37 6.64
C ASN A 175 -18.05 9.20 7.84
N THR A 176 -17.17 9.91 8.55
CA THR A 176 -17.52 10.88 9.60
C THR A 176 -18.12 12.19 9.08
N GLY A 177 -18.14 12.39 7.76
CA GLY A 177 -18.56 13.64 7.12
C GLY A 177 -17.44 14.67 6.98
N LYS A 178 -16.23 14.41 7.52
CA LYS A 178 -15.06 15.27 7.32
C LYS A 178 -14.66 15.28 5.85
N ARG A 179 -14.45 16.48 5.29
CA ARG A 179 -14.03 16.67 3.90
C ARG A 179 -12.77 17.53 3.83
N LEU A 180 -11.83 17.15 2.96
CA LEU A 180 -10.67 17.95 2.60
C LEU A 180 -10.51 17.99 1.09
N VAL A 181 -10.10 19.14 0.56
CA VAL A 181 -9.80 19.30 -0.86
C VAL A 181 -8.40 19.88 -0.97
N ILE A 182 -7.57 19.25 -1.78
CA ILE A 182 -6.25 19.74 -2.15
C ILE A 182 -6.18 19.84 -3.67
N GLU A 183 -5.59 20.91 -4.17
CA GLU A 183 -5.47 21.15 -5.61
C GLU A 183 -4.08 21.68 -5.92
N LYS A 184 -3.42 21.05 -6.89
CA LYS A 184 -2.17 21.51 -7.46
C LYS A 184 -2.44 21.98 -8.87
N ILE A 185 -2.14 23.24 -9.12
CA ILE A 185 -2.17 23.85 -10.45
C ILE A 185 -0.73 24.08 -10.85
N THR A 186 -0.31 23.52 -11.98
CA THR A 186 1.01 23.83 -12.55
C THR A 186 0.90 25.14 -13.33
N PRO A 187 1.66 26.20 -12.99
CA PRO A 187 1.68 27.43 -13.78
C PRO A 187 2.11 27.14 -15.23
N SER A 188 1.51 27.87 -16.17
CA SER A 188 1.84 27.86 -17.60
C SER A 188 3.24 28.39 -17.86
#